data_AF-A0A952DP86-F1
#
_entry.id   AF-A0A952DP86-F1
#
_cell.length_a   1.000
_cell.length_b   1.000
_cell.length_c   1.000
_cell.angle_alpha   90.00
_cell.angle_beta   90.00
_cell.angle_gamma   90.00
#
_symmetry.space_group_name_H-M   'P 1'
#
loop_
_entity.id
_entity.type
_entity.pdbx_description
1 polymer ?
#
loop_
_entity_poly.entity_id
_entity_poly.type
_entity_poly.pdbx_seq_one_letter_code
_entity_poly.pdbx_strand_id
1 'polypeptide(L)'
;RIPETIIEPGRGMVGNAGVIETEVVLVSKKSEEDEVRWVYLDIGKFGGLAETMDESIRYPIRTPRDGSETAPCILAGPTCDSADVLYEKEPYLLPVSLEIGDRLLIEGTGAYTSTYASVAFNGFPPLKTYHI
;
A
#
# COMPACT_ATOMS: atom_id res chain seq x y z
N ARG A 1 -23.47 -41.22 -2.04
CA ARG A 1 -22.14 -41.00 -2.64
C ARG A 1 -21.87 -39.52 -2.54
N ILE A 2 -20.73 -39.09 -1.98
CA ILE A 2 -20.40 -37.66 -1.89
C ILE A 2 -20.08 -37.17 -3.31
N PRO A 3 -20.63 -36.03 -3.76
CA PRO A 3 -20.33 -35.48 -5.08
C PRO A 3 -18.88 -35.03 -5.16
N GLU A 4 -18.31 -35.12 -6.36
CA GLU A 4 -17.01 -34.53 -6.66
C GLU A 4 -17.09 -33.02 -6.46
N THR A 5 -16.13 -32.46 -5.73
CA THR A 5 -16.10 -31.03 -5.35
C THR A 5 -14.89 -30.37 -5.98
N ILE A 6 -15.10 -29.23 -6.62
CA ILE A 6 -14.05 -28.38 -7.21
C ILE A 6 -13.98 -27.08 -6.41
N ILE A 7 -12.77 -26.51 -6.29
CA ILE A 7 -12.52 -25.19 -5.69
C ILE A 7 -11.68 -24.34 -6.66
N GLU A 8 -11.86 -23.02 -6.62
CA GLU A 8 -11.19 -22.05 -7.52
C GLU A 8 -10.42 -20.98 -6.70
N PRO A 9 -9.35 -21.36 -5.98
CA PRO A 9 -8.63 -20.41 -5.14
C PRO A 9 -7.80 -19.44 -5.99
N GLY A 10 -8.13 -18.14 -5.93
CA GLY A 10 -7.28 -17.07 -6.47
C GLY A 10 -6.24 -16.61 -5.45
N ARG A 11 -6.60 -15.62 -4.61
CA ARG A 11 -5.72 -15.09 -3.55
C ARG A 11 -5.08 -16.16 -2.67
N GLY A 12 -5.82 -17.23 -2.35
CA GLY A 12 -5.31 -18.33 -1.53
C GLY A 12 -4.07 -19.02 -2.11
N MET A 13 -3.85 -18.95 -3.43
CA MET A 13 -2.66 -19.50 -4.08
C MET A 13 -1.52 -18.47 -4.19
N VAL A 14 -1.84 -17.21 -4.53
CA VAL A 14 -0.83 -16.24 -5.00
C VAL A 14 -0.66 -15.01 -4.10
N GLY A 15 -1.53 -14.79 -3.11
CA GLY A 15 -1.51 -13.57 -2.30
C GLY A 15 -0.15 -13.28 -1.66
N ASN A 16 0.50 -14.31 -1.09
CA ASN A 16 1.80 -14.17 -0.43
C ASN A 16 2.99 -14.31 -1.39
N ALA A 17 2.77 -14.50 -2.69
CA ALA A 17 3.84 -14.69 -3.67
C ALA A 17 4.42 -13.36 -4.19
N GLY A 18 3.80 -12.22 -3.85
CA GLY A 18 4.22 -10.90 -4.28
C GLY A 18 4.52 -9.96 -3.13
N VAL A 19 5.49 -9.09 -3.36
CA VAL A 19 5.80 -7.92 -2.54
C VAL A 19 5.87 -6.72 -3.48
N ILE A 20 5.36 -5.58 -3.04
CA ILE A 20 5.51 -4.30 -3.73
C ILE A 20 6.56 -3.51 -2.99
N GLU A 21 7.56 -3.03 -3.70
CA GLU A 21 8.51 -2.05 -3.21
C GLU A 21 8.04 -0.65 -3.60
N THR A 22 8.09 0.29 -2.67
CA THR A 22 7.63 1.68 -2.82
C THR A 22 8.57 2.64 -2.11
N GLU A 23 8.60 3.90 -2.52
CA GLU A 23 9.38 4.95 -1.90
C GLU A 23 8.49 5.99 -1.21
N VAL A 24 8.93 6.47 -0.05
CA VAL A 24 8.33 7.64 0.61
C VAL A 24 8.67 8.90 -0.19
N VAL A 25 7.66 9.55 -0.76
CA VAL A 25 7.84 10.77 -1.56
C VAL A 25 7.66 12.05 -0.75
N LEU A 26 6.86 12.01 0.31
CA LEU A 26 6.62 13.15 1.20
C LEU A 26 6.17 12.68 2.58
N VAL A 27 6.69 13.32 3.62
CA VAL A 27 6.14 13.25 4.98
C VAL A 27 5.70 14.66 5.35
N SER A 28 4.44 14.82 5.76
CA SER A 28 3.90 16.15 6.08
C SER A 28 2.91 16.11 7.24
N LYS A 29 2.66 17.27 7.85
CA LYS A 29 1.53 17.53 8.74
C LYS A 29 0.72 18.68 8.14
N LYS A 30 -0.61 18.68 8.30
CA LYS A 30 -1.43 19.79 7.76
C LYS A 30 -1.34 21.01 8.69
N SER A 31 -1.10 20.79 9.98
CA SER A 31 -0.78 21.81 10.97
C SER A 31 0.24 21.29 11.99
N GLU A 32 0.91 22.19 12.72
CA GLU A 32 1.81 21.83 13.84
C GLU A 32 1.05 21.13 14.99
N GLU A 33 -0.25 21.42 15.10
CA GLU A 33 -1.15 20.88 16.13
C GLU A 33 -1.68 19.49 15.75
N ASP A 34 -1.49 19.05 14.51
CA ASP A 34 -1.92 17.73 14.07
C ASP A 34 -1.04 16.64 14.70
N GLU A 35 -1.70 15.73 15.41
CA GLU A 35 -1.07 14.55 16.00
C GLU A 35 -0.74 13.50 14.92
N VAL A 36 -1.47 13.49 13.80
CA VAL A 36 -1.35 12.48 12.73
C VAL A 36 -0.64 13.07 11.52
N ARG A 37 0.55 12.54 11.22
CA ARG A 37 1.28 12.89 10.00
C ARG A 37 0.74 12.14 8.78
N TRP A 38 1.00 12.68 7.60
CA TRP A 38 0.74 12.06 6.31
C TRP A 38 2.06 11.54 5.75
N VAL A 39 2.03 10.32 5.21
CA VAL A 39 3.14 9.68 4.51
C VAL A 39 2.65 9.35 3.10
N TYR A 40 3.17 10.07 2.13
CA TYR A 40 2.86 9.86 0.72
C TYR A 40 3.86 8.87 0.14
N LEU A 41 3.35 7.90 -0.59
CA LEU A 41 4.11 6.88 -1.29
C LEU A 41 4.04 7.11 -2.80
N ASP A 42 5.03 6.59 -3.54
CA ASP A 42 5.01 6.55 -5.00
C ASP A 42 4.03 5.50 -5.59
N ILE A 43 3.25 4.83 -4.73
CA ILE A 43 2.17 3.94 -5.10
C ILE A 43 0.90 4.22 -4.28
N GLY A 44 -0.26 4.06 -4.92
CA GLY A 44 -1.57 4.27 -4.31
C GLY A 44 -2.61 3.26 -4.79
N LYS A 45 -3.89 3.57 -4.55
CA LYS A 45 -5.02 2.73 -4.99
C LYS A 45 -4.98 2.50 -6.50
N PHE A 46 -4.73 3.56 -7.26
CA PHE A 46 -4.64 3.52 -8.71
C PHE A 46 -3.36 2.83 -9.23
N GLY A 47 -2.35 2.64 -8.38
CA GLY A 47 -1.13 1.90 -8.67
C GLY A 47 -1.23 0.39 -8.44
N GLY A 48 -2.40 -0.11 -8.06
CA GLY A 48 -2.65 -1.53 -7.78
C GLY A 48 -3.06 -1.81 -6.34
N LEU A 49 -3.13 -0.81 -5.46
CA LEU A 49 -3.62 -1.00 -4.08
C LEU A 49 -5.13 -0.75 -3.95
N ALA A 50 -5.91 -0.97 -5.01
CA ALA A 50 -7.35 -0.70 -5.03
C ALA A 50 -8.11 -1.42 -3.91
N GLU A 51 -7.63 -2.56 -3.45
CA GLU A 51 -8.25 -3.35 -2.36
C GLU A 51 -8.12 -2.70 -0.97
N THR A 52 -7.34 -1.61 -0.85
CA THR A 52 -7.36 -0.74 0.33
C THR A 52 -8.57 0.19 0.36
N MET A 53 -9.42 0.19 -0.68
CA MET A 53 -10.68 0.93 -0.69
C MET A 53 -11.51 0.55 0.54
N ASP A 54 -12.02 1.58 1.21
CA ASP A 54 -12.71 1.46 2.49
C ASP A 54 -11.94 0.71 3.59
N GLU A 55 -10.61 0.62 3.45
CA GLU A 55 -9.70 -0.12 4.34
C GLU A 55 -9.98 -1.63 4.38
N SER A 56 -10.55 -2.17 3.31
CA SER A 56 -10.94 -3.58 3.21
C SER A 56 -9.77 -4.55 3.38
N ILE A 57 -8.60 -4.21 2.81
CA ILE A 57 -7.34 -4.92 3.05
C ILE A 57 -6.32 -3.96 3.68
N ARG A 58 -5.82 -4.37 4.84
CA ARG A 58 -4.70 -3.73 5.52
C ARG A 58 -3.43 -4.55 5.31
N TYR A 59 -2.57 -4.08 4.42
CA TYR A 59 -1.35 -4.80 4.06
C TYR A 59 -0.27 -4.62 5.16
N PRO A 60 0.53 -5.66 5.45
CA PRO A 60 1.75 -5.49 6.25
C PRO A 60 2.76 -4.65 5.48
N ILE A 61 3.36 -3.66 6.15
CA ILE A 61 4.38 -2.79 5.58
C ILE A 61 5.65 -2.94 6.41
N ARG A 62 6.75 -3.33 5.76
CA ARG A 62 8.09 -3.35 6.37
C ARG A 62 8.86 -2.12 5.94
N THR A 63 9.69 -1.62 6.85
CA THR A 63 10.47 -0.40 6.64
C THR A 63 11.93 -0.64 7.03
N PRO A 64 12.87 0.18 6.54
CA PRO A 64 14.27 0.12 6.99
C PRO A 64 14.44 0.61 8.44
N ARG A 65 13.40 1.18 9.05
CA ARG A 65 13.42 1.80 10.39
C ARG A 65 12.55 1.04 11.40
N ASP A 66 12.21 -0.20 11.08
CA ASP A 66 11.44 -1.09 11.96
C ASP A 66 12.16 -1.28 13.30
N GLY A 67 11.38 -1.34 14.39
CA GLY A 67 11.89 -1.42 15.76
C GLY A 67 12.19 -0.07 16.41
N SER A 68 12.11 1.04 15.66
CA SER A 68 12.13 2.39 16.24
C SER A 68 10.73 2.84 16.71
N GLU A 69 10.66 3.97 17.39
CA GLU A 69 9.39 4.53 17.88
C GLU A 69 8.41 4.77 16.72
N THR A 70 7.17 4.33 16.89
CA THR A 70 6.11 4.47 15.88
C THR A 70 5.04 5.43 16.33
N ALA A 71 4.46 6.18 15.39
CA ALA A 71 3.27 6.99 15.63
C ALA A 71 2.21 6.76 14.54
N PRO A 72 0.93 7.06 14.83
CA PRO A 72 -0.13 7.04 13.83
C PRO A 72 0.19 7.94 12.63
N CYS A 73 -0.05 7.43 11.42
CA CYS A 73 0.05 8.18 10.19
C CYS A 73 -1.00 7.76 9.16
N ILE A 74 -1.35 8.69 8.28
CA ILE A 74 -2.21 8.43 7.12
C ILE A 74 -1.31 8.16 5.93
N LEU A 75 -1.50 7.00 5.29
CA LEU A 75 -0.80 6.65 4.06
C LEU A 75 -1.61 7.08 2.83
N ALA A 76 -0.97 7.75 1.89
CA ALA A 76 -1.60 8.21 0.65
C ALA A 76 -0.72 7.90 -0.56
N GLY A 77 -1.34 7.74 -1.72
CA GLY A 77 -0.66 7.54 -2.99
C GLY A 77 -0.24 8.85 -3.66
N PRO A 78 0.37 8.76 -4.85
CA PRO A 78 0.98 9.91 -5.52
C PRO A 78 0.01 10.70 -6.40
N THR A 79 -1.23 10.23 -6.59
CA THR A 79 -2.16 10.86 -7.51
C THR A 79 -2.79 12.12 -6.91
N CYS A 80 -3.35 12.97 -7.76
CA CYS A 80 -4.04 14.20 -7.32
C CYS A 80 -5.49 13.95 -6.87
N ASP A 81 -5.94 12.70 -6.85
CA ASP A 81 -7.30 12.35 -6.46
C ASP A 81 -7.37 12.13 -4.94
N SER A 82 -8.31 12.81 -4.27
CA SER A 82 -8.56 12.62 -2.83
C SER A 82 -8.96 11.19 -2.46
N ALA A 83 -9.41 10.38 -3.42
CA ALA A 83 -9.68 8.97 -3.19
C ALA A 83 -8.41 8.15 -2.97
N ASP A 84 -7.22 8.65 -3.35
CA ASP A 84 -5.94 7.94 -3.29
C ASP A 84 -5.30 7.97 -1.89
N VAL A 85 -6.11 7.66 -0.88
CA VAL A 85 -5.71 7.57 0.52
C VAL A 85 -5.95 6.16 1.01
N LEU A 86 -4.92 5.47 1.48
CA LEU A 86 -4.96 4.04 1.83
C LEU A 86 -5.64 3.79 3.19
N TYR A 87 -5.22 4.53 4.23
CA TYR A 87 -5.66 4.32 5.62
C TYR A 87 -5.90 5.66 6.33
N GLU A 88 -7.14 6.13 6.37
CA GLU A 88 -7.56 7.41 6.96
C GLU A 88 -8.48 7.23 8.18
N LYS A 89 -9.35 6.21 8.16
CA LYS A 89 -10.27 5.85 9.24
C LYS A 89 -9.52 5.20 10.40
N GLU A 90 -8.63 4.26 10.10
CA GLU A 90 -7.72 3.63 11.08
C GLU A 90 -6.26 3.94 10.67
N PRO A 91 -5.62 4.96 11.25
CA PRO A 91 -4.24 5.33 10.91
C PRO A 91 -3.24 4.18 11.09
N TYR A 92 -2.22 4.12 10.23
CA TYR A 92 -1.18 3.10 10.28
C TYR A 92 -0.06 3.52 11.24
N LEU A 93 0.46 2.59 12.05
CA LEU A 93 1.61 2.86 12.90
C LEU A 93 2.88 2.65 12.08
N LEU A 94 3.63 3.72 11.82
CA LEU A 94 4.93 3.66 11.16
C LEU A 94 6.00 4.39 11.97
N PRO A 95 7.29 4.02 11.81
CA PRO A 95 8.41 4.70 12.44
C PRO A 95 8.39 6.21 12.25
N VAL A 96 8.44 6.97 13.34
CA VAL A 96 8.46 8.46 13.31
C VAL A 96 9.65 9.01 12.55
N SER A 97 10.72 8.20 12.49
CA SER A 97 11.98 8.49 11.82
C SER A 97 11.94 8.28 10.30
N LEU A 98 10.81 7.86 9.71
CA LEU A 98 10.69 7.74 8.25
C LEU A 98 10.89 9.09 7.56
N GLU A 99 11.69 9.08 6.50
CA GLU A 99 12.08 10.24 5.70
C GLU A 99 11.82 10.01 4.21
N ILE A 100 11.81 11.10 3.44
CA ILE A 100 11.72 11.03 1.97
C ILE A 100 12.88 10.20 1.43
N GLY A 101 12.59 9.31 0.48
CA GLY A 101 13.55 8.38 -0.12
C GLY A 101 13.68 7.03 0.60
N ASP A 102 13.07 6.86 1.78
CA ASP A 102 13.01 5.54 2.41
C ASP A 102 12.17 4.58 1.55
N ARG A 103 12.71 3.38 1.31
CA ARG A 103 12.04 2.33 0.52
C ARG A 103 11.33 1.34 1.44
N LEU A 104 10.03 1.17 1.25
CA LEU A 104 9.18 0.29 2.04
C LEU A 104 8.79 -0.94 1.23
N LEU A 105 8.45 -2.02 1.93
CA LEU A 105 7.93 -3.25 1.33
C LEU A 105 6.50 -3.49 1.79
N ILE A 106 5.56 -3.50 0.85
CA ILE A 106 4.16 -3.86 1.08
C ILE A 106 3.98 -5.35 0.77
N GLU A 107 3.81 -6.15 1.81
CA GLU A 107 3.74 -7.61 1.73
C GLU A 107 2.32 -8.11 1.39
N GLY A 108 2.19 -9.34 0.91
CA GLY A 108 0.88 -9.95 0.62
C GLY A 108 0.21 -9.42 -0.64
N THR A 109 1.00 -8.87 -1.56
CA THR A 109 0.55 -8.11 -2.74
C THR A 109 0.63 -8.93 -4.03
N GLY A 110 0.63 -10.27 -3.95
CA GLY A 110 0.71 -11.13 -5.14
C GLY A 110 -0.63 -11.37 -5.85
N ALA A 111 -1.76 -11.01 -5.23
CA ALA A 111 -3.09 -11.17 -5.81
C ALA A 111 -3.75 -9.80 -6.00
N TYR A 112 -4.37 -9.59 -7.17
CA TYR A 112 -5.22 -8.44 -7.46
C TYR A 112 -4.55 -7.07 -7.28
N THR A 113 -3.23 -6.99 -7.49
CA THR A 113 -2.48 -5.74 -7.43
C THR A 113 -2.10 -5.23 -8.81
N SER A 114 -1.16 -5.89 -9.49
CA SER A 114 -0.76 -5.56 -10.86
C SER A 114 -1.93 -5.61 -11.84
N THR A 115 -2.91 -6.50 -11.61
CA THR A 115 -4.12 -6.61 -12.43
C THR A 115 -5.11 -5.45 -12.22
N TYR A 116 -5.04 -4.75 -11.07
CA TYR A 116 -5.85 -3.57 -10.77
C TYR A 116 -5.09 -2.25 -10.99
N ALA A 117 -3.80 -2.30 -11.33
CA ALA A 117 -3.03 -1.12 -11.63
C ALA A 117 -3.61 -0.42 -12.88
N SER A 118 -3.90 0.87 -12.73
CA SER A 118 -4.34 1.70 -13.85
C SER A 118 -3.22 1.85 -14.88
N VAL A 119 -3.61 2.09 -16.13
CA VAL A 119 -2.66 2.39 -17.21
C VAL A 119 -2.59 3.91 -17.37
N ALA A 120 -1.51 4.51 -16.86
CA ALA A 120 -1.20 5.93 -17.05
C ALA A 120 -2.16 6.95 -16.41
N PHE A 121 -2.83 6.62 -15.30
CA PHE A 121 -3.58 7.62 -14.54
C PHE A 121 -2.63 8.69 -13.97
N ASN A 122 -2.98 9.97 -14.12
CA ASN A 122 -2.11 11.12 -13.84
C ASN A 122 -0.73 11.08 -14.54
N GLY A 123 -0.56 10.24 -15.57
CA GLY A 123 0.72 10.05 -16.25
C GLY A 123 1.72 9.14 -15.50
N PHE A 124 1.33 8.51 -14.40
CA PHE A 124 2.17 7.53 -13.69
C PHE A 124 2.23 6.20 -14.45
N PRO A 125 3.42 5.60 -14.65
CA PRO A 125 3.52 4.32 -15.34
C PRO A 125 2.78 3.21 -14.59
N PRO A 126 2.31 2.16 -15.28
CA PRO A 126 1.72 1.01 -14.62
C PRO A 126 2.75 0.32 -13.71
N LEU A 127 2.26 -0.41 -12.71
CA LEU A 127 3.09 -1.15 -11.76
C LEU A 127 4.02 -2.11 -12.50
N LYS A 128 5.34 -1.92 -12.35
CA LYS A 128 6.34 -2.78 -12.98
C LYS A 128 6.47 -4.09 -12.20
N THR A 129 6.38 -5.22 -12.89
CA THR A 129 6.47 -6.55 -12.28
C THR A 129 7.76 -7.26 -12.70
N TYR A 130 8.42 -7.89 -11.73
CA TYR A 130 9.59 -8.73 -11.94
C TYR A 130 9.27 -10.14 -11.43
N HIS A 131 9.77 -11.15 -12.13
CA HIS A 131 9.64 -12.56 -11.74
C HIS A 131 11.04 -13.10 -11.50
N ILE A 132 11.23 -13.75 -10.34
CA ILE A 132 12.51 -14.29 -9.87
C ILE A 132 12.50 -15.81 -10.05
#